data_AF-A0A085M446-F1
#
_entry.id   AF-A0A085M446-F1
#
_cell.length_a   1.000
_cell.length_b   1.000
_cell.length_c   1.000
_cell.angle_alpha   90.00
_cell.angle_beta   90.00
_cell.angle_gamma   90.00
#
_symmetry.space_group_name_H-M   'P 1'
#
loop_
_entity.id
_entity.type
_entity.pdbx_description
1 polymer ?
#
loop_
_entity_poly.entity_id
_entity_poly.type
_entity_poly.pdbx_seq_one_letter_code
_entity_poly.pdbx_strand_id
1 'polypeptide(L)'
;MEDFVRAAKEGTRRENGYPENNYSMSKVGETALTMIQQRMLDNEGRSDVIVNACCPGYVDTDMTSHKGGITTREGAETPLFLALEEADHLAKGKFFYKKRETNWRTAAQSYSTRQNGKPKKCKQILA
;
A
#
# COMPACT_ATOMS: atom_id res chain seq x y z
N MET A 1 -12.36 1.30 -11.08
CA MET A 1 -11.04 1.76 -11.62
C MET A 1 -11.19 2.40 -12.99
N GLU A 2 -12.12 1.95 -13.83
CA GLU A 2 -12.37 2.56 -15.16
C GLU A 2 -12.69 4.05 -15.10
N ASP A 3 -13.49 4.49 -14.10
CA ASP A 3 -13.79 5.91 -13.90
C ASP A 3 -12.55 6.77 -13.65
N PHE A 4 -11.59 6.26 -12.85
CA PHE A 4 -10.31 6.94 -12.65
C PHE A 4 -9.51 7.02 -13.96
N VAL A 5 -9.47 5.93 -14.75
CA VAL A 5 -8.77 5.92 -16.04
C VAL A 5 -9.38 6.94 -17.00
N ARG A 6 -10.71 7.05 -17.04
CA ARG A 6 -11.41 8.07 -17.84
C ARG A 6 -11.05 9.48 -17.36
N ALA A 7 -11.17 9.76 -16.07
CA ALA A 7 -10.81 11.06 -15.49
C ALA A 7 -9.33 11.42 -15.72
N ALA A 8 -8.43 10.44 -15.70
CA ALA A 8 -7.01 10.65 -16.00
C ALA A 8 -6.76 11.04 -17.47
N LYS A 9 -7.47 10.41 -18.41
CA LYS A 9 -7.40 10.74 -19.85
C LYS A 9 -8.00 12.11 -20.16
N GLU A 10 -9.08 12.46 -19.50
CA GLU A 10 -9.79 13.74 -19.69
C GLU A 10 -9.15 14.91 -18.93
N GLY A 11 -8.16 14.65 -18.06
CA GLY A 11 -7.54 15.67 -17.23
C GLY A 11 -8.41 16.15 -16.06
N THR A 12 -9.51 15.47 -15.77
CA THR A 12 -10.53 15.85 -14.77
C THR A 12 -10.36 15.12 -13.42
N ARG A 13 -9.14 14.67 -13.09
CA ARG A 13 -8.87 13.86 -11.89
C ARG A 13 -9.25 14.58 -10.60
N ARG A 14 -8.84 15.85 -10.47
CA ARG A 14 -9.02 16.62 -9.23
C ARG A 14 -10.48 16.97 -8.99
N GLU A 15 -11.19 17.34 -10.05
CA GLU A 15 -12.62 17.64 -10.06
C GLU A 15 -13.44 16.41 -9.64
N ASN A 16 -12.99 15.22 -10.04
CA ASN A 16 -13.59 13.94 -9.66
C ASN A 16 -13.07 13.39 -8.32
N GLY A 17 -12.30 14.17 -7.55
CA GLY A 17 -11.83 13.79 -6.21
C GLY A 17 -10.71 12.74 -6.18
N TYR A 18 -10.07 12.45 -7.32
CA TYR A 18 -8.94 11.52 -7.40
C TYR A 18 -7.61 12.22 -7.07
N PRO A 19 -6.63 11.48 -6.52
CA PRO A 19 -5.28 11.99 -6.38
C PRO A 19 -4.61 12.14 -7.76
N GLU A 20 -3.65 13.05 -7.85
CA GLU A 20 -2.91 13.30 -9.09
C GLU A 20 -1.86 12.21 -9.39
N ASN A 21 -1.42 11.47 -8.36
CA ASN A 21 -0.44 10.41 -8.50
C ASN A 21 -1.08 9.11 -8.98
N ASN A 22 -0.75 8.71 -10.22
CA ASN A 22 -1.22 7.46 -10.81
C ASN A 22 -0.73 6.22 -10.05
N TYR A 23 0.50 6.26 -9.52
CA TYR A 23 1.05 5.18 -8.70
C TYR A 23 0.19 4.96 -7.44
N SER A 24 -0.25 6.05 -6.81
CA SER A 24 -1.14 5.91 -5.65
C SER A 24 -2.49 5.34 -6.03
N MET A 25 -3.08 5.70 -7.17
CA MET A 25 -4.32 5.03 -7.56
C MET A 25 -4.15 3.54 -7.88
N SER A 26 -3.01 3.13 -8.45
CA SER A 26 -2.78 1.70 -8.71
C SER A 26 -2.67 0.89 -7.43
N LYS A 27 -2.01 1.41 -6.40
CA LYS A 27 -1.85 0.74 -5.10
C LYS A 27 -3.13 0.75 -4.25
N VAL A 28 -4.04 1.71 -4.44
CA VAL A 28 -5.41 1.66 -3.89
C VAL A 28 -6.14 0.47 -4.50
N GLY A 29 -6.04 0.33 -5.82
CA GLY A 29 -6.62 -0.80 -6.56
C GLY A 29 -6.08 -2.15 -6.07
N GLU A 30 -4.75 -2.29 -5.95
CA GLU A 30 -4.08 -3.50 -5.43
C GLU A 30 -4.53 -3.85 -4.01
N THR A 31 -4.61 -2.85 -3.12
CA THR A 31 -5.07 -3.06 -1.73
C THR A 31 -6.54 -3.49 -1.69
N ALA A 32 -7.42 -2.83 -2.46
CA ALA A 32 -8.82 -3.20 -2.53
C ALA A 32 -9.01 -4.61 -3.13
N LEU A 33 -8.26 -4.95 -4.17
CA LEU A 33 -8.27 -6.26 -4.81
C LEU A 33 -7.86 -7.36 -3.83
N THR A 34 -6.83 -7.14 -3.05
CA THR A 34 -6.39 -8.07 -1.97
C THR A 34 -7.54 -8.40 -1.03
N MET A 35 -8.29 -7.40 -0.58
CA MET A 35 -9.42 -7.60 0.34
C MET A 35 -10.58 -8.37 -0.30
N ILE A 36 -10.83 -8.13 -1.59
CA ILE A 36 -11.83 -8.88 -2.35
C ILE A 36 -11.41 -10.34 -2.49
N GLN A 37 -10.15 -10.58 -2.86
CA GLN A 37 -9.62 -11.94 -3.01
C GLN A 37 -9.70 -12.74 -1.72
N GLN A 38 -9.33 -12.16 -0.57
CA GLN A 38 -9.49 -12.85 0.71
C GLN A 38 -10.95 -13.24 0.97
N ARG A 39 -11.90 -12.33 0.75
CA ARG A 39 -13.34 -12.63 0.94
C ARG A 39 -13.82 -13.74 0.01
N MET A 40 -13.30 -13.81 -1.22
CA MET A 40 -13.62 -14.88 -2.15
C MET A 40 -13.12 -16.24 -1.62
N LEU A 41 -11.88 -16.30 -1.16
CA LEU A 41 -11.30 -17.51 -0.55
C LEU A 41 -12.07 -17.94 0.70
N ASP A 42 -12.47 -16.99 1.54
CA ASP A 42 -13.29 -17.27 2.73
C ASP A 42 -14.65 -17.87 2.33
N ASN A 43 -15.30 -17.33 1.29
CA ASN A 43 -16.57 -17.85 0.77
C ASN A 43 -16.43 -19.25 0.14
N GLU A 44 -15.26 -19.57 -0.42
CA GLU A 44 -14.93 -20.90 -0.95
C GLU A 44 -14.52 -21.90 0.15
N GLY A 45 -14.41 -21.45 1.40
CA GLY A 45 -13.95 -22.29 2.51
C GLY A 45 -12.44 -22.59 2.49
N ARG A 46 -11.66 -21.83 1.72
CA ARG A 46 -10.19 -21.97 1.62
C ARG A 46 -9.51 -21.26 2.79
N SER A 47 -9.42 -21.95 3.93
CA SER A 47 -8.75 -21.44 5.12
C SER A 47 -7.22 -21.55 5.08
N ASP A 48 -6.69 -22.35 4.14
CA ASP A 48 -5.27 -22.64 3.92
C ASP A 48 -4.51 -21.52 3.21
N VAL A 49 -5.23 -20.56 2.60
CA VAL A 49 -4.64 -19.43 1.87
C VAL A 49 -5.01 -18.12 2.55
N ILE A 50 -4.00 -17.27 2.77
CA ILE A 50 -4.18 -15.91 3.27
C ILE A 50 -3.62 -14.93 2.25
N VAL A 51 -4.40 -13.88 1.99
CA VAL A 51 -4.06 -12.79 1.10
C VAL A 51 -4.11 -11.49 1.89
N ASN A 52 -2.95 -10.85 2.01
CA ASN A 52 -2.77 -9.58 2.69
C ASN A 52 -1.98 -8.61 1.82
N ALA A 53 -2.28 -7.32 1.94
CA ALA A 53 -1.53 -6.25 1.32
C ALA A 53 -0.50 -5.73 2.33
N CYS A 54 0.63 -5.24 1.85
CA CYS A 54 1.59 -4.59 2.74
C CYS A 54 2.35 -3.45 2.06
N CYS A 55 2.92 -2.58 2.88
CA CYS A 55 3.88 -1.57 2.45
C CYS A 55 5.27 -1.94 3.01
N PRO A 56 6.29 -2.06 2.15
CA PRO A 56 7.67 -2.31 2.60
C PRO A 56 8.32 -1.06 3.22
N GLY A 57 7.66 0.10 3.18
CA GLY A 57 8.22 1.39 3.56
C GLY A 57 8.94 2.09 2.40
N TYR A 58 9.67 3.17 2.70
CA TYR A 58 10.40 3.94 1.69
C TYR A 58 11.82 3.38 1.54
N VAL A 59 11.94 2.31 0.75
CA VAL A 59 13.15 1.49 0.60
C VAL A 59 14.14 2.10 -0.39
N ASP A 60 15.43 2.04 -0.07
CA ASP A 60 16.53 2.40 -0.96
C ASP A 60 16.63 1.38 -2.11
N THR A 61 16.11 1.78 -3.28
CA THR A 61 16.05 0.98 -4.52
C THR A 61 16.09 1.89 -5.74
N ASP A 62 16.29 1.32 -6.93
CA ASP A 62 16.20 2.04 -8.20
C ASP A 62 14.84 2.74 -8.37
N MET A 63 13.74 2.10 -7.94
CA MET A 63 12.39 2.67 -8.00
C MET A 63 12.26 3.97 -7.21
N THR A 64 12.99 4.10 -6.10
CA THR A 64 13.02 5.32 -5.28
C THR A 64 14.19 6.24 -5.63
N SER A 65 14.93 5.93 -6.71
CA SER A 65 16.17 6.62 -7.10
C SER A 65 17.18 6.71 -5.95
N HIS A 66 17.30 5.65 -5.16
CA HIS A 66 18.14 5.57 -3.97
C HIS A 66 17.91 6.67 -2.93
N LYS A 67 16.67 7.17 -2.82
CA LYS A 67 16.28 8.19 -1.82
C LYS A 67 15.56 7.60 -0.61
N GLY A 68 15.34 6.29 -0.61
CA GLY A 68 14.74 5.57 0.50
C GLY A 68 15.54 5.71 1.80
N GLY A 69 14.84 5.71 2.93
CA GLY A 69 15.45 5.85 4.26
C GLY A 69 15.77 4.53 4.95
N ILE A 70 15.43 3.40 4.34
CA ILE A 70 15.66 2.04 4.86
C ILE A 70 16.26 1.14 3.79
N THR A 71 17.02 0.14 4.20
CA THR A 71 17.66 -0.84 3.33
C THR A 71 16.65 -1.82 2.72
N THR A 72 17.04 -2.49 1.63
CA THR A 72 16.25 -3.58 1.04
C THR A 72 15.95 -4.70 2.03
N ARG A 73 16.89 -5.02 2.93
CA ARG A 73 16.70 -6.02 3.99
C ARG A 73 15.60 -5.61 4.96
N GLU A 74 15.63 -4.37 5.46
CA GLU A 74 14.60 -3.85 6.36
C GLU A 74 13.23 -3.77 5.67
N GLY A 75 13.21 -3.37 4.40
CA GLY A 75 11.97 -3.33 3.60
C GLY A 75 11.34 -4.70 3.37
N ALA A 76 12.16 -5.76 3.29
CA ALA A 76 11.69 -7.13 3.10
C ALA A 76 11.07 -7.74 4.37
N GLU A 77 11.26 -7.16 5.55
CA GLU A 77 10.78 -7.75 6.81
C GLU A 77 9.26 -7.94 6.85
N THR A 78 8.47 -6.96 6.40
CA THR A 78 7.00 -7.06 6.46
C THR A 78 6.46 -8.07 5.44
N PRO A 79 6.88 -8.06 4.17
CA PRO A 79 6.51 -9.12 3.22
C PRO A 79 6.93 -10.52 3.70
N LEU A 80 8.14 -10.66 4.23
CA LEU A 80 8.65 -11.96 4.71
C LEU A 80 7.85 -12.47 5.91
N PHE A 81 7.52 -11.58 6.86
CA PHE A 81 6.65 -11.90 7.98
C PHE A 81 5.29 -12.42 7.51
N LEU A 82 4.66 -11.76 6.53
CA LEU A 82 3.37 -12.21 6.00
C LEU A 82 3.43 -13.52 5.22
N ALA A 83 4.57 -13.83 4.61
CA ALA A 83 4.75 -15.03 3.80
C ALA A 83 5.06 -16.28 4.63
N LEU A 84 5.68 -16.11 5.81
CA LEU A 84 6.18 -17.22 6.63
C LEU A 84 5.42 -17.45 7.92
N GLU A 85 4.65 -16.48 8.40
CA GLU A 85 3.90 -16.63 9.65
C GLU A 85 2.74 -17.61 9.46
N GLU A 86 2.44 -18.35 10.52
CA GLU A 86 1.37 -19.35 10.51
C GLU A 86 0.01 -18.68 10.28
N ALA A 87 -0.84 -19.34 9.48
CA ALA A 87 -2.10 -18.78 9.02
C ALA A 87 -3.02 -18.33 10.16
N ASP A 88 -3.02 -19.07 11.28
CA ASP A 88 -3.86 -18.80 12.43
C ASP A 88 -3.42 -17.57 13.25
N HIS A 89 -2.19 -17.08 13.03
CA HIS A 89 -1.64 -15.92 13.74
C HIS A 89 -1.80 -14.61 12.97
N LEU A 90 -2.26 -14.66 11.71
CA LEU A 90 -2.40 -13.48 10.86
C LEU A 90 -3.85 -13.06 10.66
N ALA A 91 -4.08 -11.75 10.77
CA ALA A 91 -5.32 -11.17 10.29
C ALA A 91 -5.40 -11.32 8.76
N LYS A 92 -6.56 -11.75 8.25
CA LYS A 92 -6.79 -12.02 6.82
C LYS A 92 -7.38 -10.81 6.10
N GLY A 93 -6.98 -10.57 4.85
CA GLY A 93 -7.55 -9.50 4.02
C GLY A 93 -7.29 -8.10 4.56
N LYS A 94 -6.15 -7.91 5.22
CA LYS A 94 -5.74 -6.65 5.85
C LYS A 94 -4.57 -6.01 5.12
N PHE A 95 -4.23 -4.80 5.56
CA PHE A 95 -3.06 -4.07 5.12
C PHE A 95 -2.05 -3.97 6.27
N PHE A 96 -0.79 -4.27 5.99
CA PHE A 96 0.27 -4.28 6.99
C PHE A 96 1.38 -3.27 6.69
N TYR A 97 1.91 -2.68 7.75
CA TYR A 97 3.11 -1.85 7.71
C TYR A 97 3.94 -2.10 8.97
N LYS A 98 5.24 -2.34 8.81
CA LYS A 98 6.15 -2.70 9.91
C LYS A 98 5.62 -3.86 10.76
N LYS A 99 5.17 -4.93 10.10
CA LYS A 99 4.61 -6.15 10.74
C LYS A 99 3.38 -5.88 11.63
N ARG A 100 2.65 -4.78 11.39
CA ARG A 100 1.43 -4.43 12.13
C ARG A 100 0.28 -4.16 11.18
N GLU A 101 -0.90 -4.66 11.52
CA GLU A 101 -2.14 -4.27 10.83
C GLU A 101 -2.31 -2.75 10.92
N THR A 102 -2.61 -2.13 9.79
CA THR A 102 -2.85 -0.69 9.68
C THR A 102 -4.11 -0.46 8.85
N ASN A 103 -4.94 0.49 9.26
CA ASN A 103 -6.09 0.89 8.46
C ASN A 103 -5.62 1.64 7.20
N TRP A 104 -5.67 0.98 6.05
CA TRP A 104 -5.24 1.53 4.76
C TRP A 104 -6.00 2.80 4.31
N ARG A 105 -7.23 3.02 4.78
CA ARG A 105 -8.00 4.23 4.47
C ARG A 105 -7.49 5.47 5.21
N THR A 106 -6.90 5.26 6.38
CA THR A 106 -6.41 6.33 7.26
C THR A 106 -4.90 6.29 7.45
N ALA A 107 -4.21 5.37 6.78
CA ALA A 107 -2.76 5.23 6.84
C ALA A 107 -2.11 6.43 6.12
N ALA A 108 -2.06 7.57 6.79
CA ALA A 108 -1.18 8.66 6.41
C ALA A 108 0.20 8.31 6.96
N GLN A 109 1.08 7.77 6.13
CA GLN A 109 2.50 7.81 6.50
C GLN A 109 2.91 9.29 6.49
N SER A 110 3.31 9.80 7.65
CA SER A 110 4.04 11.05 7.76
C SER A 110 5.40 10.86 7.10
N TYR A 111 5.45 10.88 5.77
CA TYR A 111 6.72 10.96 5.07
C TYR A 111 7.28 12.35 5.33
N SER A 112 8.36 12.41 6.10
CA SER A 112 9.23 13.59 6.18
C SER A 112 10.00 13.68 4.85
N THR A 113 9.35 14.14 3.78
CA THR A 113 10.10 14.57 2.60
C THR A 113 10.77 15.89 2.94
N ARG A 114 12.11 15.92 2.98
CA ARG A 114 12.87 17.18 3.03
C ARG A 114 12.98 17.72 1.61
N GLN A 115 12.37 18.87 1.34
CA GLN A 115 12.75 19.71 0.20
C GLN A 115 13.47 20.94 0.74
N ASN A 116 14.67 21.21 0.23
CA ASN A 116 15.49 22.36 0.64
C ASN A 116 15.72 22.45 2.16
N GLY A 117 15.99 21.31 2.82
CA GLY A 117 16.28 21.27 4.26
C GLY A 117 15.10 21.53 5.20
N LYS A 118 13.88 21.74 4.69
CA LYS A 118 12.68 21.96 5.52
C LYS A 118 11.76 20.73 5.52
N PRO A 119 11.21 20.33 6.68
CA PRO A 119 10.24 19.25 6.75
C PRO A 119 8.92 19.68 6.09
N LYS A 120 8.50 19.00 5.02
CA LYS A 120 7.14 19.11 4.48
C LYS A 120 6.29 17.95 5.01
N LYS A 121 5.18 18.26 5.69
CA LYS A 121 4.12 17.29 5.97
C LYS A 121 3.34 17.07 4.68
N CYS A 122 3.76 16.12 3.84
CA CYS A 122 2.91 15.66 2.75
C CYS A 122 1.97 14.59 3.32
N LYS A 123 0.68 14.90 3.45
CA LYS A 123 -0.34 13.88 3.71
C LYS A 123 -0.59 13.14 2.40
N GLN A 124 0.34 12.30 1.98
CA GLN A 124 0.03 11.30 0.98
C GLN A 124 -0.78 10.20 1.68
N ILE A 125 -2.01 10.03 1.22
CA ILE A 125 -2.79 8.83 1.49
C ILE A 125 -1.96 7.69 0.88
N LEU A 126 -1.59 6.72 1.73
CA LEU A 126 -0.90 5.53 1.28
C LEU A 126 -1.73 4.86 0.20
N ALA A 127 -1.17 4.94 -0.97
CA ALA A 127 -1.16 3.87 -1.90
C ALA A 127 0.15 4.01 -2.68
#